data_AF-A0A7X2MHP4-F1
#
_entry.id   AF-A0A7X2MHP4-F1
#
_cell.length_a   1.000
_cell.length_b   1.000
_cell.length_c   1.000
_cell.angle_alpha   90.00
_cell.angle_beta   90.00
_cell.angle_gamma   90.00
#
_symmetry.space_group_name_H-M   'P 1'
#
loop_
_entity.id
_entity.type
_entity.pdbx_description
1 polymer ?
#
loop_
_entity_poly.entity_id
_entity_poly.type
_entity_poly.pdbx_seq_one_letter_code
_entity_poly.pdbx_strand_id
1 'polypeptide(L)'
;VLPILAAAILPSEGRTILTNVPMLSDVYTMNNVIRFLNVKVGFDENEKLVEIDATGKLSYDAPFKYVSKMRASIVVLGPLLARLGKARVAMPGGCAIGS
;
A
#
# COMPACT_ATOMS: atom_id res chain seq x y z
N VAL A 1 2.42 11.00 -0.72
CA VAL A 1 1.16 10.23 -0.60
C VAL A 1 1.38 8.74 -0.34
N LEU A 2 2.32 8.06 -1.01
CA LEU A 2 2.52 6.59 -0.87
C LEU A 2 2.79 6.10 0.58
N PRO A 3 3.64 6.78 1.38
CA PRO A 3 3.84 6.36 2.78
C PRO A 3 2.56 6.47 3.63
N ILE A 4 1.70 7.46 3.34
CA ILE A 4 0.42 7.65 4.05
C ILE A 4 -0.56 6.54 3.66
N LEU A 5 -0.61 6.16 2.38
CA LEU A 5 -1.39 4.99 1.92
C LEU A 5 -0.93 3.71 2.64
N ALA A 6 0.37 3.51 2.82
CA ALA A 6 0.90 2.37 3.56
C ALA A 6 0.55 2.43 5.06
N ALA A 7 0.64 3.62 5.67
CA ALA A 7 0.30 3.82 7.07
C ALA A 7 -1.16 3.48 7.39
N ALA A 8 -2.07 3.57 6.41
CA ALA A 8 -3.47 3.16 6.55
C ALA A 8 -3.67 1.64 6.75
N ILE A 9 -2.60 0.84 6.71
CA ILE A 9 -2.62 -0.58 7.12
C ILE A 9 -2.57 -0.71 8.66
N LEU A 10 -2.06 0.30 9.38
CA LEU A 10 -1.88 0.27 10.83
C LEU A 10 -3.19 0.23 11.62
N PRO A 11 -4.24 1.01 11.31
CA PRO A 11 -5.47 1.01 12.11
C PRO A 11 -6.17 -0.35 12.12
N SER A 12 -6.34 -0.95 13.31
CA SER A 12 -7.04 -2.23 13.50
C SER A 12 -8.55 -2.08 13.65
N GLU A 13 -9.00 -0.84 13.80
CA GLU A 13 -10.40 -0.46 13.93
C GLU A 13 -10.70 0.76 13.05
N GLY A 14 -11.96 0.90 12.65
CA GLY A 14 -12.43 2.00 11.82
C GLY A 14 -11.96 1.95 10.36
N ARG A 15 -12.09 3.08 9.67
CA ARG A 15 -11.68 3.25 8.27
C ARG A 15 -10.86 4.51 8.13
N THR A 16 -9.84 4.47 7.28
CA THR A 16 -9.01 5.61 6.93
C THR A 16 -9.53 6.24 5.65
N ILE A 17 -9.81 7.55 5.68
CA ILE A 17 -10.21 8.32 4.51
C ILE A 17 -9.08 9.31 4.19
N LEU A 18 -8.53 9.21 2.98
CA LEU A 18 -7.53 10.12 2.46
C LEU A 18 -8.16 10.97 1.36
N THR A 19 -8.12 12.29 1.51
CA THR A 19 -8.64 13.25 0.53
C THR A 19 -7.49 13.86 -0.28
N ASN A 20 -7.83 14.51 -1.39
CA ASN A 20 -6.85 15.17 -2.29
C ASN A 20 -5.77 14.20 -2.79
N VAL A 21 -6.14 12.95 -3.07
CA VAL A 21 -5.25 11.93 -3.59
C VAL A 21 -5.07 12.14 -5.11
N PRO A 22 -3.83 12.27 -5.61
CA PRO A 22 -3.60 12.52 -7.03
C PRO A 22 -3.80 11.24 -7.87
N MET A 23 -4.28 11.39 -9.10
CA MET A 23 -4.47 10.30 -10.06
C MET A 23 -3.14 9.96 -10.77
N LEU A 24 -2.25 9.28 -10.04
CA LEU A 24 -0.93 8.86 -10.53
C LEU A 24 -0.83 7.34 -10.59
N SER A 25 -0.09 6.81 -11.57
CA SER A 25 0.20 5.37 -11.71
C SER A 25 0.65 4.71 -10.41
N ASP A 26 1.45 5.43 -9.61
CA ASP A 26 1.98 4.96 -8.35
C ASP A 26 0.89 4.78 -7.29
N VAL A 27 -0.13 5.65 -7.28
CA VAL A 27 -1.29 5.52 -6.38
C VAL A 27 -2.10 4.28 -6.73
N TYR A 28 -2.41 4.05 -8.02
CA TYR A 28 -3.10 2.83 -8.44
C TYR A 28 -2.28 1.57 -8.11
N THR A 29 -0.97 1.62 -8.33
CA THR A 29 -0.06 0.50 -8.00
C THR A 29 -0.06 0.22 -6.51
N MET A 30 0.02 1.26 -5.68
CA MET A 30 -0.02 1.14 -4.23
C MET A 30 -1.37 0.60 -3.73
N ASN A 31 -2.48 1.09 -4.27
CA ASN A 31 -3.82 0.58 -3.93
C ASN A 31 -3.95 -0.92 -4.25
N ASN A 32 -3.36 -1.37 -5.35
CA ASN A 32 -3.32 -2.80 -5.70
C ASN A 32 -2.44 -3.62 -4.75
N VAL A 33 -1.29 -3.09 -4.31
CA VAL A 33 -0.46 -3.73 -3.26
C VAL A 33 -1.27 -3.89 -1.97
N ILE A 34 -1.93 -2.81 -1.52
CA ILE A 34 -2.73 -2.82 -0.28
C ILE A 34 -3.90 -3.81 -0.39
N ARG A 35 -4.60 -3.85 -1.53
CA ARG A 35 -5.66 -4.84 -1.80
C ARG A 35 -5.15 -6.28 -1.70
N PHE A 36 -3.95 -6.56 -2.21
CA PHE A 36 -3.35 -7.89 -2.12
C PHE A 36 -3.05 -8.30 -0.66
N LEU A 37 -2.82 -7.33 0.23
CA LEU A 37 -2.63 -7.57 1.65
C LEU A 37 -3.95 -7.88 2.39
N ASN A 38 -5.03 -8.14 1.65
CA ASN A 38 -6.38 -8.40 2.15
C ASN A 38 -7.02 -7.20 2.85
N VAL A 39 -6.64 -5.98 2.44
CA VAL A 39 -7.21 -4.71 2.89
C VAL A 39 -8.22 -4.23 1.85
N LYS A 40 -9.37 -3.73 2.30
CA LYS A 40 -10.36 -3.15 1.39
C LYS A 40 -9.94 -1.73 1.03
N VAL A 41 -9.87 -1.43 -0.27
CA VAL A 41 -9.49 -0.10 -0.77
C VAL A 41 -10.47 0.35 -1.85
N GLY A 42 -11.18 1.43 -1.58
CA GLY A 42 -11.95 2.21 -2.56
C GLY A 42 -11.16 3.42 -3.02
N PHE A 43 -11.22 3.75 -4.31
CA PHE A 43 -10.67 5.01 -4.83
C PHE A 43 -11.73 5.67 -5.70
N ASP A 44 -12.21 6.83 -5.26
CA ASP A 44 -13.06 7.72 -6.03
C ASP A 44 -12.18 8.76 -6.71
N GLU A 45 -12.08 8.65 -8.03
CA GLU A 45 -11.25 9.52 -8.86
C GLU A 45 -11.87 10.91 -9.03
N ASN A 46 -13.20 11.01 -9.00
CA ASN A 46 -13.91 12.29 -9.15
C ASN A 46 -13.71 13.13 -7.88
N GLU A 47 -13.87 12.51 -6.71
CA GLU A 47 -13.70 13.16 -5.40
C GLU A 47 -12.24 13.17 -4.92
N LYS A 48 -11.31 12.55 -5.66
CA LYS A 48 -9.89 12.38 -5.28
C LYS A 48 -9.76 11.80 -3.87
N LEU A 49 -10.54 10.77 -3.57
CA LEU A 49 -10.70 10.20 -2.23
C LEU A 49 -10.36 8.72 -2.23
N VAL A 50 -9.48 8.29 -1.32
CA VAL A 50 -9.17 6.87 -1.08
C VAL A 50 -9.71 6.46 0.29
N GLU A 51 -10.57 5.45 0.32
CA GLU A 51 -11.09 4.83 1.54
C GLU A 51 -10.39 3.49 1.76
N ILE A 52 -9.84 3.28 2.95
CA ILE A 52 -9.06 2.09 3.32
C ILE A 52 -9.61 1.49 4.61
N ASP A 53 -9.98 0.22 4.57
CA ASP A 53 -10.42 -0.58 5.72
C ASP A 53 -9.47 -1.78 5.89
N ALA A 54 -8.62 -1.67 6.92
CA ALA A 54 -7.61 -2.66 7.31
C ALA A 54 -8.00 -3.42 8.60
N THR A 55 -9.28 -3.40 8.99
CA THR A 55 -9.77 -4.08 10.21
C THR A 55 -9.77 -5.61 10.07
N GLY A 56 -9.78 -6.11 8.84
CA GLY A 56 -9.75 -7.54 8.54
C GLY A 56 -8.42 -8.22 8.83
N LYS A 57 -8.39 -9.54 8.59
CA LYS A 57 -7.18 -10.34 8.69
C LYS A 57 -6.23 -10.02 7.52
N LEU A 58 -5.10 -9.40 7.82
CA LEU A 58 -4.10 -9.03 6.83
C LEU A 58 -3.30 -10.25 6.33
N SER A 59 -2.85 -10.18 5.08
CA SER A 59 -1.75 -11.01 4.58
C SER A 59 -0.40 -10.35 4.95
N TYR A 60 0.63 -11.18 5.14
CA TYR A 60 1.99 -10.70 5.40
C TYR A 60 2.87 -10.69 4.14
N ASP A 61 2.36 -11.14 2.99
CA ASP A 61 3.13 -11.35 1.77
C ASP A 61 2.75 -10.36 0.67
N ALA A 62 3.69 -9.51 0.27
CA ALA A 62 3.57 -8.56 -0.82
C ALA A 62 4.37 -9.08 -2.05
N PRO A 63 3.68 -9.54 -3.11
CA PRO A 63 4.31 -10.31 -4.18
C PRO A 63 5.08 -9.43 -5.15
N PHE A 64 6.10 -10.03 -5.79
CA PHE A 64 7.02 -9.38 -6.71
C PHE A 64 6.32 -8.62 -7.86
N LYS A 65 5.20 -9.12 -8.38
CA LYS A 65 4.49 -8.55 -9.55
C LYS A 65 4.13 -7.06 -9.40
N TYR A 66 3.85 -6.61 -8.17
CA TYR A 66 3.50 -5.21 -7.89
C TYR A 66 4.69 -4.43 -7.32
N VAL A 67 5.53 -5.10 -6.52
CA VAL A 67 6.67 -4.47 -5.85
C VAL A 67 7.79 -4.10 -6.84
N SER A 68 8.05 -4.94 -7.84
CA SER A 68 9.09 -4.68 -8.85
C SER A 68 8.80 -3.48 -9.75
N LYS A 69 7.52 -3.07 -9.85
CA LYS A 69 7.09 -1.95 -10.68
C LYS A 69 7.28 -0.59 -10.02
N MET A 70 7.40 -0.54 -8.70
CA MET A 70 7.44 0.71 -7.94
C MET A 70 8.37 0.58 -6.74
N ARG A 71 9.52 1.27 -6.75
CA ARG A 71 10.51 1.22 -5.65
C ARG A 71 9.91 1.57 -4.29
N ALA A 72 8.99 2.53 -4.28
CA ALA A 72 8.30 2.98 -3.07
C ALA A 72 7.41 1.90 -2.43
N SER A 73 7.14 0.78 -3.09
CA SER A 73 6.36 -0.33 -2.53
C SER A 73 6.98 -0.96 -1.27
N ILE A 74 8.30 -0.80 -1.06
CA ILE A 74 9.01 -1.23 0.15
C ILE A 74 8.38 -0.68 1.45
N VAL A 75 7.70 0.48 1.38
CA VAL A 75 7.17 1.17 2.57
C VAL A 75 6.02 0.43 3.27
N VAL A 76 5.43 -0.62 2.66
CA VAL A 76 4.46 -1.50 3.33
C VAL A 76 5.10 -2.43 4.37
N LEU A 77 6.43 -2.62 4.30
CA LEU A 77 7.16 -3.47 5.22
C LEU A 77 6.98 -3.05 6.68
N GLY A 78 7.10 -1.75 6.97
CA GLY A 78 6.96 -1.21 8.31
C GLY A 78 5.58 -1.45 8.92
N PRO A 79 4.48 -1.03 8.27
CA PRO A 79 3.13 -1.28 8.73
C PRO A 79 2.80 -2.77 8.93
N LEU A 80 3.26 -3.64 8.02
CA LEU A 80 3.05 -5.09 8.14
C LEU A 80 3.80 -5.67 9.34
N LEU A 81 5.07 -5.27 9.56
CA LEU A 81 5.83 -5.70 10.73
C LEU A 81 5.18 -5.21 12.03
N ALA A 82 4.74 -3.95 12.08
CA ALA A 82 4.06 -3.41 13.25
C ALA A 82 2.74 -4.15 13.56
N ARG A 83 1.99 -4.54 12.53
CA ARG A 83 0.69 -5.20 12.67
C ARG A 83 0.75 -6.69 12.97
N LEU A 84 1.69 -7.39 12.34
CA LEU A 84 1.70 -8.86 12.28
C LEU A 84 2.92 -9.47 12.95
N GLY A 85 3.91 -8.67 13.34
CA GLY A 85 5.22 -9.14 13.81
C GLY A 85 6.06 -9.84 12.75
N LYS A 86 5.54 -9.94 11.51
CA LYS A 86 6.20 -10.58 10.37
C LYS A 86 5.74 -9.95 9.06
N ALA A 87 6.64 -9.88 8.08
CA ALA A 87 6.35 -9.39 6.75
C ALA A 87 7.29 -10.05 5.73
N ARG A 88 6.79 -10.28 4.52
CA ARG A 88 7.55 -10.71 3.36
C ARG A 88 7.24 -9.75 2.22
N VAL A 89 8.22 -8.94 1.85
CA VAL A 89 8.11 -7.97 0.76
C VAL A 89 9.24 -8.28 -0.22
N ALA A 90 8.91 -8.42 -1.50
CA ALA A 90 9.94 -8.57 -2.52
C ALA A 90 10.89 -7.37 -2.53
N MET A 91 12.18 -7.57 -2.82
CA MET A 91 13.07 -6.43 -3.03
C MET A 91 12.75 -5.76 -4.37
N PRO A 92 12.61 -4.43 -4.42
CA PRO A 92 12.54 -3.72 -5.68
C PRO A 92 13.86 -3.90 -6.45
N GLY A 93 13.77 -4.04 -7.78
CA GLY A 93 14.94 -4.19 -8.64
C GLY A 93 15.77 -2.91 -8.77
N GLY A 94 16.83 -2.97 -9.58
CA GLY A 94 17.66 -1.81 -9.93
C GLY A 94 16.88 -0.73 -10.70
N CYS A 95 17.40 0.49 -10.69
CA CYS A 95 16.81 1.62 -11.42
C CYS A 95 17.84 2.23 -12.37
N ALA A 96 17.42 2.48 -13.61
CA ALA A 96 18.25 3.06 -14.66
C ALA A 96 18.85 4.45 -14.34
N ILE A 97 18.33 5.15 -13.33
CA ILE A 97 18.82 6.48 -12.92
C ILE A 97 20.00 6.38 -11.93
N GLY A 98 20.19 5.22 -11.29
CA GLY A 98 21.20 5.01 -10.25
C GLY A 98 22.10 3.80 -10.48
N SER A 99 22.23 3.37 -11.74
CA SER A 99 23.13 2.31 -12.23
C SER A 99 24.24 2.89 -13.06
#